data_AF-A0A0D0AKE8-F1
#
_entry.id   AF-A0A0D0AKE8-F1
#
_cell.length_a   1.000
_cell.length_b   1.000
_cell.length_c   1.000
_cell.angle_alpha   90.00
_cell.angle_beta   90.00
_cell.angle_gamma   90.00
#
_symmetry.space_group_name_H-M   'P 1'
#
loop_
_entity.id
_entity.type
_entity.pdbx_description
1 polymer ?
#
loop_
_entity_poly.entity_id
_entity_poly.type
_entity_poly.pdbx_seq_one_letter_code
_entity_poly.pdbx_strand_id
1 'polypeptide(L)'
;MALRAQIEMCSCKNQGDVRSRLVRLIPLAPLGSPLDAVRTLLSYRLPFNVSENEARAEWRSIIEGQSPLWSGIPNDRKEVIRGFLVYFENEVLKRAHKHFSFLNGSIGNYFLAGAQGFFRSLPSAIFLFSTITNSQANILPVIVTNHITTIAVELENGAKLLGQCEISHPVAPAISSDLELLSLDPLSPIDGLGEIIPQNRSNVMYSQQTKEGGYEPLHSRIRRLYYINGYGHEVYPKPNPQFIKNLSTSDVLVYSCGSLWTSIVPCLALRGVASAIAGSRLLRVKALLLNGSNDRETDGYTAVDYIR
;
A
#
# COMPACT_ATOMS: atom_id res chain seq x y z
N MET A 1 5.28 14.64 -12.46
CA MET A 1 5.16 14.10 -11.09
C MET A 1 3.95 13.17 -11.04
N ALA A 2 4.14 11.87 -11.19
CA ALA A 2 3.04 10.91 -11.24
C ALA A 2 2.57 10.61 -9.80
N LEU A 3 1.44 11.17 -9.40
CA LEU A 3 0.84 10.91 -8.10
C LEU A 3 -0.31 9.89 -8.28
N ARG A 4 -0.16 8.71 -7.68
CA ARG A 4 -1.22 7.69 -7.63
C ARG A 4 -1.59 7.52 -6.14
N ALA A 5 -2.83 7.80 -5.79
CA ALA A 5 -3.38 7.57 -4.46
C ALA A 5 -3.28 6.08 -4.14
N GLN A 6 -2.85 5.77 -2.93
CA GLN A 6 -3.30 4.55 -2.28
C GLN A 6 -4.18 4.98 -1.11
N ILE A 7 -5.30 4.30 -0.96
CA ILE A 7 -6.19 4.43 0.18
C ILE A 7 -6.25 3.05 0.78
N GLU A 8 -5.62 2.89 1.94
CA GLU A 8 -6.23 2.32 3.13
C GLU A 8 -5.18 1.77 4.13
N MET A 9 -5.44 2.07 5.40
CA MET A 9 -4.75 1.62 6.60
C MET A 9 -5.29 0.26 7.08
N CYS A 10 -4.43 -0.50 7.77
CA CYS A 10 -4.74 -1.77 8.46
C CYS A 10 -4.69 -3.06 7.64
N SER A 11 -3.60 -3.28 6.90
CA SER A 11 -2.97 -4.60 6.79
C SER A 11 -1.59 -4.43 6.16
N CYS A 12 -0.61 -5.26 6.53
CA CYS A 12 0.71 -5.32 5.88
C CYS A 12 0.59 -5.50 4.34
N LYS A 13 -0.59 -5.93 3.87
CA LYS A 13 -1.03 -6.06 2.48
C LYS A 13 -1.09 -4.72 1.72
N ASN A 14 -1.48 -3.60 2.35
CA ASN A 14 -1.76 -2.32 1.65
C ASN A 14 -0.57 -1.34 1.63
N GLN A 15 0.48 -1.57 2.43
CA GLN A 15 1.72 -0.77 2.37
C GLN A 15 2.61 -1.11 1.16
N GLY A 16 2.37 -2.25 0.50
CA GLY A 16 3.21 -2.73 -0.60
C GLY A 16 3.36 -1.74 -1.76
N ASP A 17 2.30 -0.99 -2.07
CA ASP A 17 2.33 0.01 -3.14
C ASP A 17 3.11 1.26 -2.76
N VAL A 18 2.95 1.79 -1.55
CA VAL A 18 3.74 2.93 -1.04
C VAL A 18 5.21 2.55 -1.00
N ARG A 19 5.55 1.38 -0.43
CA ARG A 19 6.93 0.86 -0.39
C ARG A 19 7.50 0.71 -1.79
N SER A 20 6.79 0.05 -2.71
CA SER A 20 7.32 -0.23 -4.05
C SER A 20 7.66 1.04 -4.82
N ARG A 21 6.90 2.12 -4.61
CA ARG A 21 7.20 3.42 -5.21
C ARG A 21 8.34 4.13 -4.53
N LEU A 22 8.35 4.14 -3.20
CA LEU A 22 9.45 4.69 -2.42
C LEU A 22 10.79 4.07 -2.83
N VAL A 23 10.82 2.74 -2.95
CA VAL A 23 12.00 1.98 -3.40
C VAL A 23 12.38 2.32 -4.84
N ARG A 24 11.41 2.41 -5.77
CA ARG A 24 11.66 2.78 -7.18
C ARG A 24 12.15 4.21 -7.34
N LEU A 25 11.84 5.10 -6.40
CA LEU A 25 12.22 6.51 -6.41
C LEU A 25 13.55 6.77 -5.70
N ILE A 26 14.19 5.75 -5.15
CA ILE A 26 15.56 5.85 -4.64
C ILE A 26 16.48 6.21 -5.83
N PRO A 27 17.27 7.29 -5.77
CA PRO A 27 18.15 7.71 -6.87
C PRO A 27 19.12 6.62 -7.30
N LEU A 28 19.37 6.49 -8.60
CA LEU A 28 20.39 5.58 -9.12
C LEU A 28 21.74 5.87 -8.45
N ALA A 29 22.41 4.81 -8.04
CA ALA A 29 23.66 4.88 -7.29
C ALA A 29 24.60 3.76 -7.78
N PRO A 30 25.93 3.96 -7.74
CA PRO A 30 26.88 2.91 -8.10
C PRO A 30 26.70 1.66 -7.22
N LEU A 31 26.96 0.49 -7.79
CA LEU A 31 26.92 -0.78 -7.08
C LEU A 31 27.85 -0.75 -5.87
N GLY A 32 27.37 -1.21 -4.72
CA GLY A 32 28.13 -1.22 -3.46
C GLY A 32 28.28 0.15 -2.79
N SER A 33 27.70 1.21 -3.35
CA SER A 33 27.61 2.50 -2.66
C SER A 33 26.71 2.41 -1.41
N PRO A 34 26.88 3.31 -0.42
CA PRO A 34 26.00 3.39 0.75
C PRO A 34 24.50 3.43 0.43
N LEU A 35 24.13 4.13 -0.65
CA LEU A 35 22.74 4.25 -1.07
C LEU A 35 22.21 2.96 -1.72
N ASP A 36 23.05 2.28 -2.48
CA ASP A 36 22.73 0.98 -3.08
C ASP A 36 22.56 -0.11 -2.02
N ALA A 37 23.38 -0.10 -0.97
CA ALA A 37 23.24 -0.99 0.18
C ALA A 37 21.90 -0.76 0.92
N VAL A 38 21.53 0.50 1.17
CA VAL A 38 20.23 0.86 1.76
C VAL A 38 19.07 0.42 0.87
N ARG A 39 19.16 0.64 -0.45
CA ARG A 39 18.16 0.16 -1.42
C ARG A 39 18.02 -1.35 -1.33
N THR A 40 19.12 -2.08 -1.31
CA THR A 40 19.15 -3.54 -1.26
C THR A 40 18.42 -4.04 -0.01
N LEU A 41 18.76 -3.50 1.16
CA LEU A 41 18.09 -3.85 2.42
C LEU A 41 16.58 -3.56 2.38
N LEU A 42 16.16 -2.35 1.99
CA LEU A 42 14.74 -1.98 2.02
C LEU A 42 13.91 -2.68 0.93
N SER A 43 14.55 -3.12 -0.15
CA SER A 43 13.91 -3.92 -1.21
C SER A 43 13.81 -5.40 -0.85
N TYR A 44 14.62 -5.86 0.11
CA TYR A 44 14.74 -7.26 0.48
C TYR A 44 13.41 -7.85 0.94
N ARG A 45 13.18 -9.10 0.53
CA ARG A 45 12.09 -9.94 0.98
C ARG A 45 12.67 -11.20 1.57
N LEU A 46 12.17 -11.57 2.74
CA LEU A 46 12.47 -12.85 3.38
C LEU A 46 12.05 -14.00 2.44
N PRO A 47 12.77 -15.13 2.48
CA PRO A 47 12.47 -16.28 1.64
C PRO A 47 11.05 -16.80 1.88
N PHE A 48 10.44 -17.36 0.83
CA PHE A 48 9.08 -17.90 0.87
C PHE A 48 9.06 -19.43 0.79
N ASN A 49 10.14 -20.03 0.30
CA ASN A 49 10.31 -21.46 0.06
C ASN A 49 11.07 -22.15 1.21
N VAL A 50 10.94 -21.62 2.42
CA VAL A 50 11.59 -22.11 3.64
C VAL A 50 10.56 -22.31 4.75
N SER A 51 10.95 -22.94 5.85
CA SER A 51 10.10 -23.02 7.03
C SER A 51 9.95 -21.65 7.71
N GLU A 52 8.83 -21.44 8.41
CA GLU A 52 8.59 -20.22 9.21
C GLU A 52 9.70 -19.99 10.26
N ASN A 53 10.30 -21.07 10.78
CA ASN A 53 11.41 -20.98 11.73
C ASN A 53 12.68 -20.42 11.09
N GLU A 54 12.99 -20.82 9.86
CA GLU A 54 14.15 -20.30 9.10
C GLU A 54 13.94 -18.83 8.73
N ALA A 55 12.76 -18.47 8.22
CA ALA A 55 12.43 -17.07 7.94
C ALA A 55 12.51 -16.18 9.19
N ARG A 56 12.07 -16.70 10.35
CA ARG A 56 12.19 -16.01 11.64
C ARG A 56 13.64 -15.90 12.11
N ALA A 57 14.46 -16.92 11.90
CA ALA A 57 15.88 -16.87 12.24
C ALA A 57 16.61 -15.81 11.41
N GLU A 58 16.30 -15.73 10.11
CA GLU A 58 16.84 -14.70 9.23
C GLU A 58 16.39 -13.28 9.64
N TRP A 59 15.10 -13.11 9.93
CA TRP A 59 14.58 -11.86 10.48
C TRP A 59 15.29 -11.43 11.77
N ARG A 60 15.53 -12.37 12.71
CA ARG A 60 16.30 -12.12 13.93
C ARG A 60 17.73 -11.68 13.63
N SER A 61 18.42 -12.35 12.71
CA SER A 61 19.77 -11.96 12.28
C SER A 61 19.81 -10.53 11.70
N ILE A 62 18.76 -10.12 10.98
CA ILE A 62 18.61 -8.74 10.50
C ILE A 62 18.42 -7.77 11.66
N ILE A 63 17.51 -8.04 12.60
CA ILE A 63 17.27 -7.18 13.77
C ILE A 63 18.53 -7.03 14.63
N GLU A 64 19.25 -8.11 14.86
CA GLU A 64 20.46 -8.13 15.70
C GLU A 64 21.66 -7.43 15.02
N GLY A 65 21.51 -7.01 13.75
CA GLY A 65 22.57 -6.33 13.01
C GLY A 65 23.66 -7.27 12.47
N GLN A 66 23.45 -8.58 12.55
CA GLN A 66 24.42 -9.61 12.15
C GLN A 66 24.29 -9.99 10.67
N SER A 67 23.15 -9.69 10.05
CA SER A 67 22.91 -9.99 8.64
C SER A 67 23.90 -9.27 7.70
N PRO A 68 24.42 -9.94 6.65
CA PRO A 68 25.30 -9.33 5.66
C PRO A 68 24.61 -8.20 4.87
N LEU A 69 23.28 -8.11 4.91
CA LEU A 69 22.50 -7.01 4.31
C LEU A 69 22.86 -5.63 4.87
N TRP A 70 23.49 -5.58 6.05
CA TRP A 70 23.96 -4.35 6.67
C TRP A 70 25.33 -3.87 6.12
N SER A 71 26.01 -4.67 5.29
CA SER A 71 27.31 -4.30 4.72
C SER A 71 27.19 -3.05 3.83
N GLY A 72 28.14 -2.13 3.95
CA GLY A 72 28.15 -0.87 3.19
C GLY A 72 27.18 0.22 3.67
N ILE A 73 26.27 -0.07 4.62
CA ILE A 73 25.36 0.94 5.17
C ILE A 73 26.08 1.78 6.24
N PRO A 74 26.02 3.12 6.17
CA PRO A 74 26.54 4.02 7.20
C PRO A 74 25.88 3.82 8.58
N ASN A 75 26.63 4.02 9.67
CA ASN A 75 26.16 3.73 11.03
C ASN A 75 24.93 4.54 11.44
N ASP A 76 24.88 5.83 11.09
CA ASP A 76 23.71 6.70 11.32
C ASP A 76 22.43 6.12 10.68
N ARG A 77 22.52 5.64 9.43
CA ARG A 77 21.40 5.00 8.73
C ARG A 77 21.07 3.62 9.31
N LYS A 78 22.08 2.84 9.71
CA LYS A 78 21.88 1.54 10.37
C LYS A 78 21.06 1.68 11.64
N GLU A 79 21.47 2.58 12.54
CA GLU A 79 20.79 2.78 13.82
C GLU A 79 19.34 3.23 13.61
N VAL A 80 19.09 4.15 12.67
CA VAL A 80 17.73 4.60 12.35
C VAL A 80 16.88 3.45 11.79
N ILE A 81 17.34 2.75 10.76
CA ILE A 81 16.55 1.68 10.13
C ILE A 81 16.31 0.55 11.14
N ARG A 82 17.36 0.08 11.82
CA ARG A 82 17.27 -1.00 12.81
C ARG A 82 16.35 -0.63 13.96
N GLY A 83 16.40 0.60 14.46
CA GLY A 83 15.52 1.09 15.52
C GLY A 83 14.03 0.92 15.19
N PHE A 84 13.62 1.22 13.96
CA PHE A 84 12.23 1.03 13.53
C PHE A 84 11.88 -0.44 13.25
N LEU A 85 12.83 -1.27 12.82
CA LEU A 85 12.62 -2.72 12.69
C LEU A 85 12.43 -3.38 14.07
N VAL A 86 13.21 -2.98 15.08
CA VAL A 86 13.04 -3.39 16.48
C VAL A 86 11.68 -2.94 17.01
N TYR A 87 11.28 -1.70 16.74
CA TYR A 87 9.95 -1.22 17.11
C TYR A 87 8.83 -2.08 16.49
N PHE A 88 8.96 -2.42 15.21
CA PHE A 88 8.02 -3.32 14.53
C PHE A 88 7.97 -4.71 15.19
N GLU A 89 9.12 -5.31 15.52
CA GLU A 89 9.17 -6.60 16.23
C GLU A 89 8.44 -6.53 17.58
N ASN A 90 8.66 -5.47 18.36
CA ASN A 90 7.97 -5.27 19.63
C ASN A 90 6.44 -5.23 19.43
N GLU A 91 5.95 -4.59 18.37
CA GLU A 91 4.53 -4.56 18.03
C GLU A 91 3.97 -5.92 17.59
N VAL A 92 4.79 -6.76 16.94
CA VAL A 92 4.45 -8.14 16.62
C VAL A 92 4.34 -8.97 17.90
N LEU A 93 5.31 -8.85 18.81
CA LEU A 93 5.36 -9.60 20.07
C LEU A 93 4.21 -9.26 21.02
N LYS A 94 3.80 -8.00 21.12
CA LYS A 94 2.59 -7.59 21.88
C LYS A 94 1.32 -8.32 21.41
N ARG A 95 1.33 -8.81 20.18
CA ARG A 95 0.20 -9.50 19.54
C ARG A 95 0.57 -10.95 19.18
N ALA A 96 1.45 -11.58 19.96
CA ALA A 96 1.97 -12.92 19.68
C ALA A 96 0.86 -13.98 19.49
N HIS A 97 -0.29 -13.82 20.15
CA HIS A 97 -1.46 -14.68 19.99
C HIS A 97 -2.03 -14.71 18.55
N LYS A 98 -1.67 -13.74 17.69
CA LYS A 98 -2.17 -13.64 16.30
C LYS A 98 -1.28 -14.30 15.26
N HIS A 99 -0.31 -15.14 15.66
CA HIS A 99 0.57 -15.94 14.78
C HIS A 99 1.04 -15.20 13.50
N PHE A 100 1.95 -14.24 13.65
CA PHE A 100 2.52 -13.49 12.52
C PHE A 100 3.51 -14.35 11.71
N SER A 101 3.35 -14.39 10.39
CA SER A 101 4.26 -15.06 9.47
C SER A 101 5.27 -14.10 8.84
N PHE A 102 6.54 -14.48 8.87
CA PHE A 102 7.65 -13.75 8.26
C PHE A 102 7.96 -14.18 6.82
N LEU A 103 7.38 -15.29 6.35
CA LEU A 103 7.59 -15.78 4.98
C LEU A 103 7.21 -14.71 3.95
N ASN A 104 8.08 -14.50 2.95
CA ASN A 104 7.90 -13.48 1.91
C ASN A 104 7.77 -12.03 2.44
N GLY A 105 8.13 -11.81 3.70
CA GLY A 105 8.07 -10.54 4.39
C GLY A 105 9.00 -9.49 3.79
N SER A 106 8.51 -8.29 3.49
CA SER A 106 9.38 -7.21 3.01
C SER A 106 9.97 -6.41 4.17
N ILE A 107 11.30 -6.29 4.19
CA ILE A 107 12.01 -5.46 5.18
C ILE A 107 11.58 -3.99 5.08
N GLY A 108 11.47 -3.44 3.87
CA GLY A 108 10.94 -2.09 3.68
C GLY A 108 9.50 -1.89 4.18
N ASN A 109 8.63 -2.90 4.11
CA ASN A 109 7.28 -2.80 4.71
C ASN A 109 7.38 -2.80 6.24
N TYR A 110 8.21 -3.66 6.82
CA TYR A 110 8.39 -3.71 8.28
C TYR A 110 8.97 -2.41 8.82
N PHE A 111 9.92 -1.82 8.11
CA PHE A 111 10.43 -0.48 8.41
C PHE A 111 9.34 0.59 8.35
N LEU A 112 8.55 0.64 7.26
CA LEU A 112 7.46 1.61 7.12
C LEU A 112 6.35 1.41 8.16
N ALA A 113 6.00 0.17 8.49
CA ALA A 113 5.04 -0.16 9.54
C ALA A 113 5.55 0.28 10.92
N GLY A 114 6.83 0.01 11.23
CA GLY A 114 7.46 0.45 12.46
C GLY A 114 7.47 1.97 12.58
N ALA A 115 7.93 2.67 11.54
CA ALA A 115 7.97 4.14 11.50
C ALA A 115 6.56 4.76 11.58
N GLN A 116 5.60 4.24 10.81
CA GLN A 116 4.22 4.71 10.82
C GLN A 116 3.58 4.52 12.20
N GLY A 117 3.77 3.36 12.82
CA GLY A 117 3.25 3.07 14.16
C GLY A 117 3.86 3.98 15.22
N PHE A 118 5.15 4.23 15.15
CA PHE A 118 5.86 5.13 16.07
C PHE A 118 5.37 6.58 15.93
N PHE A 119 5.35 7.13 14.71
CA PHE A 119 4.92 8.51 14.47
C PHE A 119 3.40 8.70 14.54
N ARG A 120 2.63 7.62 14.52
CA ARG A 120 1.17 7.63 14.28
C ARG A 120 0.81 8.45 13.04
N SER A 121 1.66 8.42 12.01
CA SER A 121 1.60 9.31 10.86
C SER A 121 2.30 8.70 9.65
N LEU A 122 1.51 8.29 8.65
CA LEU A 122 2.04 7.79 7.38
C LEU A 122 2.89 8.85 6.62
N PRO A 123 2.48 10.13 6.53
CA PRO A 123 3.33 11.17 5.93
C PRO A 123 4.73 11.27 6.58
N SER A 124 4.80 11.14 7.91
CA SER A 124 6.07 11.21 8.65
C SER A 124 6.96 10.00 8.36
N ALA A 125 6.37 8.81 8.26
CA ALA A 125 7.10 7.59 7.86
C ALA A 125 7.64 7.69 6.43
N ILE A 126 6.85 8.23 5.50
CA ILE A 126 7.27 8.50 4.11
C ILE A 126 8.40 9.52 4.06
N PHE A 127 8.31 10.59 4.85
CA PHE A 127 9.36 11.60 4.95
C PHE A 127 10.67 11.00 5.48
N LEU A 128 10.60 10.19 6.54
CA LEU A 128 11.76 9.48 7.07
C LEU A 128 12.39 8.58 6.01
N PHE A 129 11.58 7.76 5.32
CA PHE A 129 12.06 6.91 4.22
C PHE A 129 12.78 7.73 3.14
N SER A 130 12.18 8.86 2.75
CA SER A 130 12.74 9.74 1.72
C SER A 130 14.08 10.34 2.17
N THR A 131 14.20 10.67 3.45
CA THR A 131 15.43 11.23 4.04
C THR A 131 16.56 10.19 4.06
N ILE A 132 16.30 8.96 4.52
CA ILE A 132 17.33 7.91 4.59
C ILE A 132 17.80 7.43 3.20
N THR A 133 16.95 7.59 2.18
CA THR A 133 17.23 7.20 0.80
C THR A 133 17.63 8.36 -0.12
N ASN A 134 17.71 9.59 0.41
CA ASN A 134 17.96 10.79 -0.39
C ASN A 134 17.03 10.92 -1.62
N SER A 135 15.78 10.48 -1.48
CA SER A 135 14.78 10.56 -2.55
C SER A 135 14.45 12.02 -2.85
N GLN A 136 14.58 12.41 -4.11
CA GLN A 136 14.23 13.75 -4.60
C GLN A 136 12.72 13.88 -4.90
N ALA A 137 11.99 12.76 -4.91
CA ALA A 137 10.57 12.74 -5.21
C ALA A 137 9.75 12.94 -3.94
N ASN A 138 8.76 13.84 -4.02
CA ASN A 138 7.78 14.02 -2.96
C ASN A 138 6.60 13.04 -3.18
N ILE A 139 6.44 12.11 -2.24
CA ILE A 139 5.37 11.12 -2.26
C ILE A 139 4.34 11.52 -1.22
N LEU A 140 3.09 11.66 -1.66
CA LEU A 140 2.00 12.07 -0.78
C LEU A 140 0.94 10.98 -0.72
N PRO A 141 0.52 10.56 0.49
CA PRO A 141 -0.71 9.81 0.62
C PRO A 141 -1.88 10.73 0.27
N VAL A 142 -2.87 10.19 -0.43
CA VAL A 142 -3.97 10.98 -0.97
C VAL A 142 -5.10 11.15 0.05
N ILE A 143 -5.25 10.22 0.99
CA ILE A 143 -6.00 10.42 2.23
C ILE A 143 -5.02 10.39 3.40
N VAL A 144 -5.22 11.29 4.37
CA VAL A 144 -4.58 11.23 5.69
C VAL A 144 -5.69 11.16 6.73
N THR A 145 -6.00 9.95 7.18
CA THR A 145 -7.01 9.69 8.22
C THR A 145 -6.52 8.56 9.10
N ASN A 146 -6.90 8.57 10.37
CA ASN A 146 -6.65 7.43 11.27
C ASN A 146 -7.83 6.44 11.30
N HIS A 147 -8.91 6.75 10.58
CA HIS A 147 -10.09 5.87 10.49
C HIS A 147 -9.94 4.85 9.37
N ILE A 148 -10.49 3.65 9.58
CA ILE A 148 -10.59 2.62 8.54
C ILE A 148 -11.45 3.17 7.39
N THR A 149 -10.96 3.07 6.16
CA THR A 149 -11.60 3.65 4.97
C THR A 149 -11.17 2.86 3.73
N THR A 150 -12.06 2.02 3.22
CA THR A 150 -11.79 1.16 2.06
C THR A 150 -12.59 1.60 0.85
N ILE A 151 -12.22 1.08 -0.31
CA ILE A 151 -13.01 1.23 -1.54
C ILE A 151 -14.01 0.08 -1.66
N ALA A 152 -15.17 0.39 -2.22
CA ALA A 152 -16.16 -0.56 -2.68
C ALA A 152 -16.64 -0.17 -4.07
N VAL A 153 -17.11 -1.16 -4.83
CA VAL A 153 -17.67 -0.95 -6.16
C VAL A 153 -19.06 -1.55 -6.26
N GLU A 154 -19.91 -0.89 -7.03
CA GLU A 154 -21.19 -1.41 -7.50
C GLU A 154 -21.03 -1.76 -8.98
N LEU A 155 -21.40 -2.98 -9.37
CA LEU A 155 -21.39 -3.44 -10.76
C LEU A 155 -22.70 -3.06 -11.47
N GLU A 156 -22.72 -3.07 -12.80
CA GLU A 156 -23.93 -2.74 -13.58
C GLU A 156 -25.10 -3.70 -13.30
N ASN A 157 -24.81 -4.96 -12.96
CA ASN A 157 -25.81 -5.94 -12.56
C ASN A 157 -26.32 -5.76 -11.11
N GLY A 158 -25.85 -4.74 -10.38
CA GLY A 158 -26.25 -4.43 -9.00
C GLY A 158 -25.45 -5.14 -7.91
N ALA A 159 -24.55 -6.06 -8.25
CA ALA A 159 -23.67 -6.71 -7.28
C ALA A 159 -22.68 -5.70 -6.68
N LYS A 160 -22.26 -5.93 -5.43
CA LYS A 160 -21.31 -5.07 -4.72
C LYS A 160 -20.08 -5.87 -4.31
N LEU A 161 -18.90 -5.32 -4.57
CA LEU A 161 -17.62 -5.88 -4.12
C LEU A 161 -16.99 -4.92 -3.12
N LEU A 162 -16.58 -5.45 -1.97
CA LEU A 162 -16.05 -4.67 -0.86
C LEU A 162 -14.54 -4.92 -0.74
N GLY A 163 -13.77 -3.83 -0.69
CA GLY A 163 -12.32 -3.88 -0.52
C GLY A 163 -11.55 -4.08 -1.82
N GLN A 164 -10.36 -3.49 -1.87
CA GLN A 164 -9.48 -3.53 -3.05
C GLN A 164 -9.12 -4.96 -3.48
N CYS A 165 -8.98 -5.89 -2.53
CA CYS A 165 -8.57 -7.26 -2.84
C CYS A 165 -9.64 -7.99 -3.65
N GLU A 166 -10.91 -7.94 -3.22
CA GLU A 166 -12.00 -8.61 -3.94
C GLU A 166 -12.21 -8.06 -5.36
N ILE A 167 -11.93 -6.76 -5.53
CA ILE A 167 -12.07 -6.08 -6.82
C ILE A 167 -10.98 -6.54 -7.79
N SER A 168 -9.70 -6.47 -7.39
CA SER A 168 -8.57 -6.67 -8.31
C SER A 168 -7.90 -8.03 -8.25
N HIS A 169 -7.84 -8.64 -7.06
CA HIS A 169 -7.03 -9.82 -6.76
C HIS A 169 -7.75 -10.68 -5.70
N PRO A 170 -8.88 -11.31 -6.04
CA PRO A 170 -9.60 -12.15 -5.08
C PRO A 170 -8.65 -13.25 -4.62
N VAL A 171 -8.57 -13.41 -3.31
CA VAL A 171 -7.83 -14.55 -2.75
C VAL A 171 -8.77 -15.73 -2.86
N ALA A 172 -8.31 -16.86 -3.41
CA ALA A 172 -9.10 -18.09 -3.40
C ALA A 172 -9.62 -18.33 -1.97
N PRO A 173 -10.92 -18.65 -1.79
CA PRO A 173 -11.49 -18.80 -0.47
C PRO A 173 -10.70 -19.88 0.26
N ALA A 174 -9.97 -19.48 1.30
CA ALA A 174 -9.60 -20.41 2.33
C ALA A 174 -10.93 -20.95 2.86
N ILE A 175 -11.07 -22.28 2.89
CA ILE A 175 -12.29 -22.93 3.38
C ILE A 175 -12.50 -22.50 4.84
N SER A 176 -13.35 -21.50 5.03
CA SER A 176 -14.06 -21.24 6.28
C SER A 176 -15.32 -20.47 5.92
N SER A 177 -16.40 -21.23 5.80
CA SER A 177 -17.74 -20.74 6.03
C SER A 177 -17.78 -20.10 7.41
N ASP A 178 -17.85 -18.77 7.45
CA ASP A 178 -18.70 -17.99 8.33
C ASP A 178 -18.46 -16.52 8.00
N LEU A 179 -19.55 -15.75 7.93
CA LEU A 179 -19.56 -14.31 7.69
C LEU A 179 -18.45 -13.64 8.52
N GLU A 180 -17.40 -13.12 7.88
CA GLU A 180 -16.36 -12.29 8.51
C GLU A 180 -16.98 -10.95 8.94
N LEU A 181 -17.81 -11.01 9.98
CA LEU A 181 -18.22 -9.86 10.75
C LEU A 181 -17.06 -9.53 11.68
N LEU A 182 -16.54 -8.33 11.47
CA LEU A 182 -15.56 -7.65 12.28
C LEU A 182 -15.88 -7.76 13.78
N SER A 183 -15.25 -8.68 14.50
CA SER A 183 -15.43 -8.80 15.95
C SER A 183 -14.60 -7.73 16.68
N LEU A 184 -15.31 -6.85 17.38
CA LEU A 184 -14.74 -6.01 18.43
C LEU A 184 -14.48 -6.92 19.63
N ASP A 185 -13.23 -7.09 20.04
CA ASP A 185 -12.90 -7.73 21.32
C ASP A 185 -13.02 -6.66 22.44
N PRO A 186 -14.05 -6.72 23.31
CA PRO A 186 -14.32 -5.66 24.27
C PRO A 186 -13.37 -5.66 25.47
N LEU A 187 -12.48 -6.66 25.59
CA LEU A 187 -11.63 -6.87 26.78
C LEU A 187 -10.16 -6.48 26.60
N SER A 188 -9.78 -5.83 25.49
CA SER A 188 -8.46 -5.24 25.31
C SER A 188 -8.30 -3.99 26.20
N PRO A 189 -7.54 -4.04 27.31
CA PRO A 189 -7.33 -2.87 28.13
C PRO A 189 -6.18 -2.07 27.52
N ILE A 190 -6.50 -1.03 26.74
CA ILE A 190 -5.79 0.25 26.55
C ILE A 190 -6.45 1.00 25.36
N ASP A 191 -7.23 2.02 25.72
CA ASP A 191 -7.59 3.25 24.99
C ASP A 191 -7.73 3.26 23.45
N GLY A 192 -8.99 3.29 23.00
CA GLY A 192 -9.45 4.38 22.12
C GLY A 192 -9.37 4.19 20.61
N LEU A 193 -8.96 3.03 20.10
CA LEU A 193 -9.03 2.70 18.68
C LEU A 193 -9.51 1.26 18.52
N GLY A 194 -10.78 1.10 18.15
CA GLY A 194 -11.34 -0.19 17.69
C GLY A 194 -10.71 -0.60 16.36
N GLU A 195 -9.43 -0.98 16.38
CA GLU A 195 -8.73 -1.53 15.22
C GLU A 195 -9.11 -2.99 15.06
N ILE A 196 -10.10 -3.22 14.21
CA ILE A 196 -10.43 -4.55 13.74
C ILE A 196 -9.47 -4.87 12.59
N ILE A 197 -8.50 -5.74 12.86
CA ILE A 197 -7.52 -6.21 11.88
C ILE A 197 -7.86 -7.67 11.55
N PRO A 198 -8.02 -8.06 10.27
CA PRO A 198 -8.36 -9.43 9.89
C PRO A 198 -7.37 -10.45 10.48
N GLN A 199 -7.93 -11.59 10.91
CA GLN A 199 -7.26 -12.58 11.76
C GLN A 199 -6.19 -13.42 11.03
N ASN A 200 -6.19 -13.44 9.69
CA ASN A 200 -5.19 -14.14 8.89
C ASN A 200 -4.16 -13.18 8.27
N ARG A 201 -2.96 -13.11 8.85
CA ARG A 201 -1.82 -12.30 8.37
C ARG A 201 -0.84 -13.14 7.54
N SER A 202 -1.30 -13.83 6.51
CA SER A 202 -0.40 -14.39 5.50
C SER A 202 0.09 -13.27 4.58
N ASN A 203 1.41 -13.19 4.36
CA ASN A 203 1.97 -12.27 3.37
C ASN A 203 1.54 -12.76 1.99
N VAL A 204 0.56 -12.09 1.38
CA VAL A 204 0.00 -12.53 0.10
C VAL A 204 1.09 -12.64 -0.96
N MET A 205 1.20 -13.84 -1.53
CA MET A 205 2.16 -14.17 -2.57
C MET A 205 1.72 -13.50 -3.87
N TYR A 206 2.35 -12.37 -4.20
CA TYR A 206 2.26 -11.81 -5.55
C TYR A 206 3.26 -12.56 -6.43
N SER A 207 2.91 -13.78 -6.86
CA SER A 207 3.74 -14.50 -7.83
C SER A 207 3.43 -13.98 -9.23
N GLN A 208 4.46 -13.58 -9.98
CA GLN A 208 4.31 -13.32 -11.42
C GLN A 208 3.76 -14.55 -12.18
N GLN A 209 3.88 -15.76 -11.61
CA GLN A 209 3.31 -17.00 -12.14
C GLN A 209 1.78 -17.00 -12.20
N THR A 210 1.06 -16.24 -11.37
CA THR A 210 -0.42 -16.10 -11.51
C THR A 210 -0.83 -15.32 -12.77
N LYS A 211 0.10 -14.61 -13.44
CA LYS A 211 -0.20 -13.96 -14.72
C LYS A 211 -0.22 -14.92 -15.91
N GLU A 212 0.38 -16.11 -15.79
CA GLU A 212 0.37 -17.10 -16.88
C GLU A 212 -1.00 -17.78 -17.04
N GLY A 213 -1.85 -17.77 -16.01
CA GLY A 213 -3.21 -18.32 -16.04
C GLY A 213 -4.32 -17.34 -16.44
N GLY A 214 -3.99 -16.05 -16.65
CA GLY A 214 -4.99 -15.00 -16.82
C GLY A 214 -5.77 -14.69 -15.53
N TYR A 215 -6.35 -13.49 -15.42
CA TYR A 215 -7.28 -13.16 -14.35
C TYR A 215 -8.69 -13.46 -14.81
N GLU A 216 -9.56 -13.99 -13.94
CA GLU A 216 -10.99 -14.08 -14.25
C GLU A 216 -11.61 -12.68 -14.25
N PRO A 217 -12.20 -12.23 -15.38
CA PRO A 217 -12.91 -10.96 -15.47
C PRO A 217 -14.02 -10.84 -14.45
N LEU A 218 -14.39 -9.60 -14.10
CA LEU A 218 -15.62 -9.37 -13.37
C LEU A 218 -16.83 -9.78 -14.22
N HIS A 219 -17.84 -10.39 -13.59
CA HIS A 219 -19.07 -10.83 -14.28
C HIS A 219 -19.89 -9.67 -14.88
N SER A 220 -19.57 -8.42 -14.53
CA SER A 220 -20.23 -7.21 -15.02
C SER A 220 -19.30 -6.01 -14.82
N ARG A 221 -19.45 -4.97 -15.66
CA ARG A 221 -18.63 -3.75 -15.56
C ARG A 221 -18.90 -3.03 -14.24
N ILE A 222 -17.89 -2.32 -13.74
CA ILE A 222 -18.06 -1.44 -12.58
C ILE A 222 -18.88 -0.22 -13.00
N ARG A 223 -19.99 0.00 -12.31
CA ARG A 223 -20.87 1.16 -12.47
C ARG A 223 -20.36 2.37 -11.70
N ARG A 224 -19.93 2.16 -10.45
CA ARG A 224 -19.36 3.23 -9.60
C ARG A 224 -18.43 2.68 -8.53
N LEU A 225 -17.51 3.54 -8.09
CA LEU A 225 -16.65 3.32 -6.92
C LEU A 225 -16.97 4.35 -5.83
N TYR A 226 -16.96 3.90 -4.58
CA TYR A 226 -17.18 4.75 -3.41
C TYR A 226 -16.34 4.27 -2.22
N TYR A 227 -16.19 5.12 -1.20
CA TYR A 227 -15.52 4.73 0.04
C TYR A 227 -16.51 4.23 1.06
N ILE A 228 -16.10 3.25 1.86
CA ILE A 228 -16.84 2.81 3.04
C ILE A 228 -15.94 2.83 4.28
N ASN A 229 -16.55 3.02 5.45
CA ASN A 229 -15.86 2.86 6.73
C ASN A 229 -15.85 1.40 7.18
N GLY A 230 -15.24 1.14 8.35
CA GLY A 230 -15.23 -0.20 8.97
C GLY A 230 -16.62 -0.77 9.31
N TYR A 231 -17.70 0.01 9.21
CA TYR A 231 -19.07 -0.49 9.40
C TYR A 231 -19.79 -0.78 8.08
N GLY A 232 -19.10 -0.61 6.94
CA GLY A 232 -19.70 -0.78 5.61
C GLY A 232 -20.54 0.40 5.12
N HIS A 233 -20.59 1.51 5.88
CA HIS A 233 -21.32 2.70 5.47
C HIS A 233 -20.49 3.56 4.51
N GLU A 234 -21.15 4.09 3.47
CA GLU A 234 -20.54 5.00 2.51
C GLU A 234 -20.05 6.28 3.21
N VAL A 235 -18.79 6.67 2.94
CA VAL A 235 -18.14 7.83 3.53
C VAL A 235 -17.46 8.69 2.46
N TYR A 236 -17.14 9.94 2.84
CA TYR A 236 -16.53 10.93 1.95
C TYR A 236 -15.25 11.46 2.58
N PRO A 237 -14.15 10.69 2.54
CA PRO A 237 -12.90 11.10 3.15
C PRO A 237 -12.35 12.36 2.47
N LYS A 238 -11.77 13.24 3.28
CA LYS A 238 -11.13 14.46 2.76
C LYS A 238 -9.77 14.11 2.17
N PRO A 239 -9.42 14.65 0.99
CA PRO A 239 -8.09 14.47 0.43
C PRO A 239 -7.05 15.19 1.29
N ASN A 240 -5.80 14.72 1.21
CA ASN A 240 -4.64 15.40 1.77
C ASN A 240 -4.57 16.85 1.22
N PRO A 241 -4.55 17.89 2.06
CA PRO A 241 -4.47 19.28 1.59
C PRO A 241 -3.23 19.55 0.72
N GLN A 242 -2.11 18.90 1.02
CA GLN A 242 -0.89 19.03 0.22
C GLN A 242 -1.05 18.39 -1.17
N PHE A 243 -1.85 17.32 -1.29
CA PHE A 243 -2.18 16.75 -2.59
C PHE A 243 -2.95 17.74 -3.45
N ILE A 244 -3.99 18.38 -2.90
CA ILE A 244 -4.77 19.41 -3.60
C ILE A 244 -3.89 20.62 -3.97
N LYS A 245 -3.03 21.07 -3.05
CA LYS A 245 -2.09 22.16 -3.32
C LYS A 245 -1.13 21.84 -4.46
N ASN A 246 -0.60 20.61 -4.52
CA ASN A 246 0.27 20.22 -5.62
C ASN A 246 -0.47 20.21 -6.98
N LEU A 247 -1.76 19.84 -7.00
CA LEU A 247 -2.58 19.89 -8.22
C LEU A 247 -2.79 21.33 -8.73
N SER A 248 -2.88 22.31 -7.82
CA SER A 248 -3.06 23.71 -8.21
C SER A 248 -1.78 24.38 -8.69
N THR A 249 -0.61 23.88 -8.29
CA THR A 249 0.70 24.44 -8.67
C THR A 249 1.39 23.71 -9.83
N SER A 250 0.90 22.53 -10.22
CA SER A 250 1.50 21.73 -11.28
C SER A 250 1.03 22.17 -12.67
N ASP A 251 1.91 22.00 -13.63
CA ASP A 251 1.73 22.31 -15.05
C ASP A 251 1.40 21.08 -15.91
N VAL A 252 1.79 19.89 -15.44
CA VAL A 252 1.49 18.60 -16.07
C VAL A 252 0.95 17.61 -15.04
N LEU A 253 -0.23 17.04 -15.31
CA LEU A 253 -0.81 15.92 -14.57
C LEU A 253 -0.72 14.65 -15.42
N VAL A 254 -0.08 13.63 -14.86
CA VAL A 254 0.02 12.31 -15.49
C VAL A 254 -0.74 11.29 -14.65
N TYR A 255 -1.80 10.72 -15.23
CA TYR A 255 -2.44 9.52 -14.72
C TYR A 255 -1.63 8.33 -15.24
N SER A 256 -0.75 7.80 -14.39
CA SER A 256 0.15 6.70 -14.73
C SER A 256 -0.60 5.40 -14.99
N CYS A 257 0.06 4.45 -15.65
CA CYS A 257 -0.42 3.08 -15.75
C CYS A 257 -0.69 2.44 -14.38
N GLY A 258 -1.71 1.61 -14.34
CA GLY A 258 -2.30 1.00 -13.15
C GLY A 258 -3.77 0.67 -13.37
N SER A 259 -4.32 -0.17 -12.50
CA SER A 259 -5.74 -0.54 -12.54
C SER A 259 -6.63 0.70 -12.44
N LEU A 260 -7.58 0.82 -13.36
CA LEU A 260 -8.42 2.02 -13.47
C LEU A 260 -9.19 2.25 -12.17
N TRP A 261 -9.94 1.24 -11.73
CA TRP A 261 -10.89 1.37 -10.64
C TRP A 261 -10.22 1.27 -9.28
N THR A 262 -9.15 0.50 -9.11
CA THR A 262 -8.51 0.36 -7.79
C THR A 262 -7.27 1.21 -7.58
N SER A 263 -6.85 2.01 -8.57
CA SER A 263 -5.69 2.89 -8.42
C SER A 263 -5.87 4.30 -8.92
N ILE A 264 -6.52 4.52 -10.07
CA ILE A 264 -6.67 5.86 -10.63
C ILE A 264 -7.94 6.52 -10.06
N VAL A 265 -9.10 5.89 -10.25
CA VAL A 265 -10.40 6.38 -9.79
C VAL A 265 -10.43 6.69 -8.28
N PRO A 266 -9.79 5.93 -7.37
CA PRO A 266 -9.77 6.28 -5.95
C PRO A 266 -9.05 7.62 -5.67
N CYS A 267 -8.11 8.03 -6.53
CA CYS A 267 -7.53 9.38 -6.39
C CYS A 267 -8.57 10.47 -6.66
N LEU A 268 -9.43 10.21 -7.65
CA LEU A 268 -10.31 11.20 -8.28
C LEU A 268 -11.68 11.28 -7.64
N ALA A 269 -12.16 10.16 -7.07
CA ALA A 269 -13.43 10.05 -6.37
C ALA A 269 -13.48 10.89 -5.08
N LEU A 270 -12.34 11.38 -4.60
CA LEU A 270 -12.29 12.24 -3.42
C LEU A 270 -12.87 13.63 -3.69
N ARG A 271 -13.67 14.10 -2.72
CA ARG A 271 -14.34 15.38 -2.80
C ARG A 271 -13.34 16.51 -3.07
N GLY A 272 -13.59 17.26 -4.15
CA GLY A 272 -12.81 18.42 -4.55
C GLY A 272 -11.59 18.12 -5.43
N VAL A 273 -11.15 16.86 -5.57
CA VAL A 273 -10.02 16.53 -6.44
C VAL A 273 -10.36 16.79 -7.91
N ALA A 274 -11.49 16.26 -8.38
CA ALA A 274 -11.94 16.48 -9.76
C ALA A 274 -12.11 17.97 -10.08
N SER A 275 -12.74 18.74 -9.18
CA SER A 275 -12.90 20.19 -9.33
C SER A 275 -11.57 20.93 -9.33
N ALA A 276 -10.61 20.54 -8.49
CA ALA A 276 -9.27 21.12 -8.46
C ALA A 276 -8.52 20.88 -9.77
N ILE A 277 -8.63 19.67 -10.34
CA ILE A 277 -8.01 19.34 -11.63
C ILE A 277 -8.70 20.10 -12.78
N ALA A 278 -10.03 20.13 -12.80
CA ALA A 278 -10.81 20.79 -13.84
C ALA A 278 -10.62 22.32 -13.83
N GLY A 279 -10.58 22.93 -12.65
CA GLY A 279 -10.46 24.38 -12.47
C GLY A 279 -9.02 24.91 -12.40
N SER A 280 -8.00 24.05 -12.43
CA SER A 280 -6.60 24.50 -12.39
C SER A 280 -6.23 25.25 -13.67
N ARG A 281 -5.79 26.50 -13.51
CA ARG A 281 -5.27 27.34 -14.61
C ARG A 281 -3.83 27.02 -15.00
N LEU A 282 -3.09 26.35 -14.12
CA LEU A 282 -1.69 26.00 -14.33
C LEU A 282 -1.53 24.65 -15.02
N LEU A 283 -2.45 23.69 -14.78
CA LEU A 283 -2.43 22.38 -15.43
C LEU A 283 -2.72 22.49 -16.94
N ARG A 284 -1.66 22.60 -17.73
CA ARG A 284 -1.71 22.72 -19.20
C ARG A 284 -1.88 21.38 -19.88
N VAL A 285 -1.32 20.32 -19.30
CA VAL A 285 -1.36 18.97 -19.88
C VAL A 285 -1.94 17.98 -18.88
N LYS A 286 -2.91 17.18 -19.35
CA LYS A 286 -3.50 16.05 -18.63
C LYS A 286 -3.30 14.81 -19.49
N ALA A 287 -2.36 13.96 -19.12
CA ALA A 287 -1.99 12.77 -19.88
C ALA A 287 -2.41 11.51 -19.13
N LEU A 288 -3.22 10.66 -19.77
CA LEU A 288 -3.56 9.33 -19.27
C LEU A 288 -2.70 8.29 -19.99
N LEU A 289 -1.91 7.53 -19.21
CA LEU A 289 -1.12 6.42 -19.71
C LEU A 289 -1.91 5.13 -19.48
N LEU A 290 -2.36 4.53 -20.58
CA LEU A 290 -3.11 3.27 -20.55
C LEU A 290 -2.21 2.09 -20.20
N ASN A 291 -2.84 1.04 -19.68
CA ASN A 291 -2.18 -0.25 -19.46
C ASN A 291 -1.89 -0.94 -20.79
N GLY A 292 -0.84 -1.78 -20.83
CA GLY A 292 -0.51 -2.56 -22.03
C GLY A 292 -1.53 -3.66 -22.34
N SER A 293 -2.33 -4.06 -21.35
CA SER A 293 -3.45 -5.00 -21.47
C SER A 293 -4.52 -4.64 -20.44
N ASN A 294 -5.77 -5.00 -20.71
CA ASN A 294 -6.84 -4.90 -19.73
C ASN A 294 -6.59 -5.88 -18.58
N ASP A 295 -7.02 -5.48 -17.38
CA ASP A 295 -7.06 -6.32 -16.19
C ASP A 295 -8.49 -6.78 -15.91
N ARG A 296 -8.66 -7.53 -14.82
CA ARG A 296 -9.97 -8.02 -14.34
C ARG A 296 -11.05 -6.94 -14.28
N GLU A 297 -10.69 -5.70 -13.95
CA GLU A 297 -11.62 -4.58 -13.73
C GLU A 297 -12.11 -3.96 -15.04
N THR A 298 -11.33 -4.13 -16.10
CA THR A 298 -11.45 -3.41 -17.37
C THR A 298 -11.59 -4.35 -18.56
N ASP A 299 -12.04 -5.59 -18.33
CA ASP A 299 -12.24 -6.55 -19.41
C ASP A 299 -13.17 -6.01 -20.51
N GLY A 300 -12.75 -6.20 -21.75
CA GLY A 300 -13.44 -5.63 -22.92
C GLY A 300 -13.48 -4.09 -22.98
N TYR A 301 -12.71 -3.35 -22.18
CA TYR A 301 -12.60 -1.90 -22.32
C TYR A 301 -11.81 -1.53 -23.57
N THR A 302 -12.33 -0.57 -24.33
CA THR A 302 -11.59 0.19 -25.32
C THR A 302 -10.85 1.35 -24.67
N ALA A 303 -9.89 1.97 -25.38
CA ALA A 303 -9.21 3.17 -24.89
C ALA A 303 -10.17 4.32 -24.53
N VAL A 304 -11.33 4.40 -25.22
CA VAL A 304 -12.35 5.41 -24.96
C VAL A 304 -13.12 5.12 -23.66
N ASP A 305 -13.30 3.85 -23.31
CA ASP A 305 -13.99 3.45 -22.08
C ASP A 305 -13.20 3.81 -20.81
N TYR A 306 -11.89 4.02 -20.91
CA TYR A 306 -11.08 4.55 -19.80
C TYR A 306 -11.32 6.04 -19.52
N ILE A 307 -11.93 6.77 -20.46
CA ILE A 307 -12.15 8.22 -20.40
C ILE A 307 -13.61 8.55 -20.06
N ARG A 308 -14.55 7.68 -20.44
CA ARG A 308 -15.99 7.84 -20.17
C ARG A 308 -16.32 7.65 -18.70
#